data_AF-A0A3D9EDG0-F1
#
_entry.id   AF-A0A3D9EDG0-F1
#
_cell.length_a   1.000
_cell.length_b   1.000
_cell.length_c   1.000
_cell.angle_alpha   90.00
_cell.angle_beta   90.00
_cell.angle_gamma   90.00
#
_symmetry.space_group_name_H-M   'P 1'
#
loop_
_entity.id
_entity.type
_entity.pdbx_description
1 polymer ?
#
loop_
_entity_poly.entity_id
_entity_poly.type
_entity_poly.pdbx_seq_one_letter_code
_entity_poly.pdbx_strand_id
1 'polypeptide(L)'
;MSIDYHFYEPSQGHGLPHDPFNAIIAPRPIGWISSQSETGVLNLAPYSFFNAFNYKPPLIGFSSQGYKDSVANIERTGEFVWNLATRELAEEMNTSSAMVGPEVDEFALAGLEPAASTVVKVPRVARAQVAFECRLSQIVRLKTAAGDELDQWLVLGEVVAAHIDKRLLKDGIYQTAAARPIVRGGGPADYFEITEAALFRMRRPD
;
A
#
# COMPACT_ATOMS: atom_id res chain seq x y z
N MET A 1 -6.61 -35.33 15.49
CA MET A 1 -7.89 -34.60 15.54
C MET A 1 -8.20 -34.14 14.14
N SER A 2 -9.40 -34.39 13.62
CA SER A 2 -9.84 -33.82 12.34
C SER A 2 -10.25 -32.37 12.56
N ILE A 3 -9.81 -31.48 11.66
CA ILE A 3 -10.27 -30.09 11.64
C ILE A 3 -11.70 -30.08 11.08
N ASP A 4 -12.63 -29.45 11.80
CA ASP A 4 -13.98 -29.15 11.33
C ASP A 4 -13.95 -27.80 10.58
N TYR A 5 -14.45 -27.76 9.35
CA TYR A 5 -14.30 -26.61 8.45
C TYR A 5 -15.64 -25.90 8.21
N HIS A 6 -15.64 -24.57 8.33
CA HIS A 6 -16.70 -23.72 7.79
C HIS A 6 -16.50 -23.57 6.27
N PHE A 7 -17.13 -24.44 5.49
CA PHE A 7 -17.06 -24.42 4.04
C PHE A 7 -18.16 -23.53 3.43
N TYR A 8 -17.77 -22.69 2.47
CA TYR A 8 -18.70 -21.94 1.63
C TYR A 8 -18.07 -21.67 0.26
N GLU A 9 -18.92 -21.52 -0.76
CA GLU A 9 -18.53 -20.98 -2.06
C GLU A 9 -18.83 -19.48 -2.07
N PRO A 10 -17.88 -18.58 -2.33
CA PRO A 10 -18.14 -17.13 -2.31
C PRO A 10 -19.29 -16.70 -3.24
N SER A 11 -19.47 -17.40 -4.37
CA SER A 11 -20.57 -17.17 -5.32
C SER A 11 -21.96 -17.50 -4.75
N GLN A 12 -22.03 -18.33 -3.70
CA GLN A 12 -23.27 -18.71 -3.00
C GLN A 12 -23.44 -17.96 -1.67
N GLY A 13 -22.53 -17.03 -1.36
CA GLY A 13 -22.48 -16.32 -0.08
C GLY A 13 -21.71 -17.07 1.01
N HIS A 14 -21.20 -16.32 1.99
CA HIS A 14 -20.29 -16.85 3.02
C HIS A 14 -20.99 -17.32 4.31
N GLY A 15 -22.25 -16.93 4.53
CA GLY A 15 -23.03 -17.35 5.71
C GLY A 15 -22.52 -16.81 7.06
N LEU A 16 -21.69 -15.77 7.04
CA LEU A 16 -21.13 -15.12 8.24
C LEU A 16 -21.65 -13.67 8.36
N PRO A 17 -21.58 -13.03 9.55
CA PRO A 17 -22.06 -11.65 9.73
C PRO A 17 -21.30 -10.59 8.91
N HIS A 18 -20.03 -10.85 8.62
CA HIS A 18 -19.15 -10.01 7.83
C HIS A 18 -18.35 -10.88 6.86
N ASP A 19 -17.99 -10.33 5.70
CA ASP A 19 -17.16 -11.03 4.73
C ASP A 19 -15.77 -11.30 5.35
N PRO A 20 -15.38 -12.56 5.55
CA PRO A 20 -14.12 -12.89 6.19
C PRO A 20 -12.92 -12.75 5.24
N PHE A 21 -13.13 -12.58 3.93
CA PHE A 21 -12.06 -12.66 2.91
C PHE A 21 -10.87 -11.77 3.23
N ASN A 22 -11.12 -10.48 3.44
CA ASN A 22 -10.06 -9.51 3.78
C ASN A 22 -9.47 -9.77 5.17
N ALA A 23 -10.26 -10.29 6.11
CA ALA A 23 -9.80 -10.60 7.45
C ALA A 23 -8.90 -11.85 7.51
N ILE A 24 -9.12 -12.81 6.61
CA ILE A 24 -8.29 -14.00 6.46
C ILE A 24 -6.96 -13.65 5.79
N ILE A 25 -6.98 -12.79 4.78
CA ILE A 25 -5.78 -12.24 4.13
C ILE A 25 -5.30 -11.01 4.92
N ALA A 26 -5.06 -11.15 6.22
CA ALA A 26 -4.53 -10.09 7.07
C ALA A 26 -3.42 -10.64 7.98
N PRO A 27 -2.52 -9.80 8.52
CA PRO A 27 -2.43 -8.35 8.27
C PRO A 27 -1.86 -8.01 6.89
N ARG A 28 -2.37 -6.95 6.27
CA ARG A 28 -1.92 -6.49 4.94
C ARG A 28 -1.00 -5.28 5.04
N PRO A 29 0.15 -5.28 4.37
CA PRO A 29 0.93 -4.07 4.15
C PRO A 29 0.08 -2.98 3.48
N ILE A 30 0.30 -1.73 3.85
CA ILE A 30 -0.45 -0.59 3.32
C ILE A 30 0.36 0.03 2.18
N GLY A 31 -0.23 0.08 1.00
CA GLY A 31 0.26 0.89 -0.12
C GLY A 31 -0.15 2.33 0.09
N TRP A 32 0.65 3.14 0.77
CA TRP A 32 0.34 4.58 0.93
C TRP A 32 0.97 5.36 -0.21
N ILE A 33 0.17 5.58 -1.25
CA ILE A 33 0.63 5.99 -2.57
C ILE A 33 0.40 7.49 -2.75
N SER A 34 1.48 8.22 -3.03
CA SER A 34 1.36 9.55 -3.61
C SER A 34 1.46 9.49 -5.13
N SER A 35 0.68 10.33 -5.78
CA SER A 35 0.67 10.55 -7.22
C SER A 35 0.48 12.04 -7.50
N GLN A 36 0.65 12.46 -8.75
CA GLN A 36 0.47 13.85 -9.14
C GLN A 36 -0.26 13.92 -10.48
N SER A 37 -1.23 14.82 -10.61
CA SER A 37 -1.89 15.09 -11.88
C SER A 37 -0.97 15.82 -12.86
N GLU A 38 -1.30 15.84 -14.14
CA GLU A 38 -0.52 16.59 -15.15
C GLU A 38 -0.48 18.10 -14.88
N THR A 39 -1.47 18.63 -14.15
CA THR A 39 -1.54 20.04 -13.74
C THR A 39 -0.84 20.32 -12.41
N GLY A 40 -0.27 19.29 -11.77
CA GLY A 40 0.52 19.40 -10.55
C GLY A 40 -0.25 19.20 -9.24
N VAL A 41 -1.55 18.90 -9.30
CA VAL A 41 -2.36 18.59 -8.10
C VAL A 41 -1.84 17.30 -7.47
N LEU A 42 -1.50 17.36 -6.19
CA LEU A 42 -1.00 16.21 -5.45
C LEU A 42 -2.17 15.34 -4.99
N ASN A 43 -1.97 14.02 -5.05
CA ASN A 43 -2.91 13.06 -4.51
C ASN A 43 -2.20 12.12 -3.54
N LEU A 44 -2.82 11.76 -2.42
CA LEU A 44 -2.27 10.80 -1.45
C LEU A 44 -3.34 9.85 -0.90
N ALA A 45 -3.25 8.56 -1.21
CA ALA A 45 -4.26 7.58 -0.80
C ALA A 45 -3.66 6.25 -0.30
N PRO A 46 -4.23 5.63 0.75
CA PRO A 46 -3.83 4.31 1.21
C PRO A 46 -4.62 3.17 0.52
N TYR A 47 -3.91 2.13 0.13
CA TYR A 47 -4.43 0.91 -0.49
C TYR A 47 -4.05 -0.30 0.34
N SER A 48 -5.04 -1.03 0.87
CA SER A 48 -4.75 -2.24 1.66
C SER A 48 -4.46 -3.48 0.81
N PHE A 49 -4.65 -3.41 -0.50
CA PHE A 49 -4.27 -4.47 -1.44
C PHE A 49 -2.93 -4.10 -2.06
N PHE A 50 -1.84 -4.27 -1.31
CA PHE A 50 -0.48 -3.89 -1.71
C PHE A 50 0.53 -4.98 -1.36
N ASN A 51 1.52 -5.21 -2.23
CA ASN A 51 2.66 -6.08 -1.94
C ASN A 51 3.88 -5.82 -2.85
N ALA A 52 4.99 -6.53 -2.57
CA ALA A 52 6.10 -6.70 -3.48
C ALA A 52 5.84 -7.87 -4.45
N PHE A 53 6.29 -7.72 -5.70
CA PHE A 53 6.07 -8.68 -6.79
C PHE A 53 7.37 -9.23 -7.40
N ASN A 54 8.51 -8.57 -7.20
CA ASN A 54 9.81 -9.05 -7.66
C ASN A 54 10.96 -8.47 -6.82
N TYR A 55 12.07 -9.21 -6.73
CA TYR A 55 13.28 -8.75 -6.03
C TYR A 55 14.26 -7.97 -6.92
N LYS A 56 14.45 -8.39 -8.17
CA LYS A 56 15.43 -7.76 -9.09
C LYS A 56 14.93 -7.76 -10.55
N PRO A 57 14.59 -6.59 -11.14
CA PRO A 57 14.45 -5.31 -10.45
C PRO A 57 13.31 -5.35 -9.42
N PRO A 58 13.38 -4.56 -8.34
CA PRO A 58 12.32 -4.51 -7.32
C PRO A 58 11.01 -4.01 -7.93
N LEU A 59 9.96 -4.83 -7.87
CA LEU A 59 8.61 -4.43 -8.28
C LEU A 59 7.68 -4.41 -7.06
N ILE A 60 6.91 -3.33 -6.93
CA ILE A 60 5.81 -3.23 -5.96
C ILE A 60 4.52 -2.94 -6.71
N GLY A 61 3.38 -3.15 -6.06
CA GLY A 61 2.11 -2.81 -6.67
C GLY A 61 0.95 -2.78 -5.70
N PHE A 62 -0.10 -2.09 -6.12
CA PHE A 62 -1.35 -1.97 -5.39
C PHE A 62 -2.56 -2.22 -6.31
N SER A 63 -3.68 -2.62 -5.73
CA SER A 63 -4.95 -2.78 -6.44
C SER A 63 -5.94 -1.69 -6.02
N SER A 64 -6.53 -1.01 -6.99
CA SER A 64 -7.56 0.01 -6.79
C SER A 64 -8.91 -0.50 -7.27
N GLN A 65 -9.91 -0.48 -6.38
CA GLN A 65 -11.30 -0.63 -6.79
C GLN A 65 -11.74 0.68 -7.46
N GLY A 66 -12.19 0.59 -8.70
CA GLY A 66 -12.44 1.76 -9.51
C GLY A 66 -11.17 2.42 -10.04
N TYR A 67 -11.37 3.23 -11.07
CA TYR A 67 -10.33 4.03 -11.70
C TYR A 67 -10.16 5.38 -10.98
N LYS A 68 -9.57 5.33 -9.78
CA LYS A 68 -9.39 6.49 -8.89
C LYS A 68 -8.23 7.39 -9.35
N ASP A 69 -8.12 8.57 -8.74
CA ASP A 69 -7.12 9.59 -9.07
C ASP A 69 -5.69 9.07 -9.04
N SER A 70 -5.30 8.24 -8.06
CA SER A 70 -3.99 7.59 -8.08
C SER A 70 -3.74 6.78 -9.36
N VAL A 71 -4.72 5.98 -9.82
CA VAL A 71 -4.56 5.17 -11.05
C VAL A 71 -4.45 6.09 -12.25
N ALA A 72 -5.34 7.08 -12.36
CA ALA A 72 -5.40 8.01 -13.46
C ALA A 72 -4.12 8.88 -13.57
N ASN A 73 -3.62 9.36 -12.43
CA ASN A 73 -2.38 10.13 -12.36
C ASN A 73 -1.17 9.28 -12.74
N ILE A 74 -1.11 8.04 -12.26
CA ILE A 74 -0.01 7.12 -12.57
C ILE A 74 -0.01 6.72 -14.05
N GLU A 75 -1.18 6.45 -14.64
CA GLU A 75 -1.27 6.16 -16.07
C GLU A 75 -0.74 7.33 -16.91
N ARG A 76 -1.14 8.57 -16.58
CA ARG A 76 -0.76 9.77 -17.34
C ARG A 76 0.70 10.16 -17.15
N THR A 77 1.22 10.05 -15.92
CA THR A 77 2.57 10.55 -15.58
C THR A 77 3.64 9.47 -15.61
N GLY A 78 3.25 8.20 -15.47
CA GLY A 78 4.16 7.07 -15.37
C GLY A 78 4.91 6.98 -14.04
N GLU A 79 4.55 7.76 -13.02
CA GLU A 79 5.33 7.88 -11.77
C GLU A 79 4.42 7.84 -10.53
N PHE A 80 4.93 7.26 -9.45
CA PHE A 80 4.35 7.37 -8.10
C PHE A 80 5.41 7.18 -7.03
N VAL A 81 5.03 7.46 -5.79
CA VAL A 81 5.84 7.10 -4.63
C VAL A 81 5.01 6.26 -3.65
N TRP A 82 5.60 5.18 -3.16
CA TRP A 82 5.08 4.48 -1.99
C TRP A 82 5.76 5.01 -0.72
N ASN A 83 4.97 5.32 0.30
CA ASN A 83 5.42 5.82 1.58
C ASN A 83 5.14 4.75 2.66
N LEU A 84 6.11 4.44 3.50
CA LEU A 84 5.87 3.50 4.60
C LEU A 84 4.94 4.14 5.63
N ALA A 85 3.74 3.58 5.78
CA ALA A 85 2.82 3.95 6.85
C ALA A 85 3.34 3.42 8.19
N THR A 86 3.55 4.31 9.16
CA THR A 86 4.06 3.99 10.49
C THR A 86 3.05 4.39 11.56
N ARG A 87 3.24 3.89 12.79
CA ARG A 87 2.36 4.26 13.91
C ARG A 87 2.30 5.76 14.17
N GLU A 88 3.39 6.47 13.92
CA GLU A 88 3.49 7.92 14.10
C GLU A 88 2.59 8.70 13.13
N LEU A 89 2.39 8.18 11.92
CA LEU A 89 1.63 8.84 10.84
C LEU A 89 0.27 8.17 10.58
N ALA A 90 -0.21 7.37 11.54
CA ALA A 90 -1.38 6.51 11.34
C ALA A 90 -2.66 7.31 11.09
N GLU A 91 -2.85 8.40 11.85
CA GLU A 91 -4.03 9.25 11.70
C GLU A 91 -3.99 10.04 10.40
N GLU A 92 -2.84 10.61 10.04
CA GLU A 92 -2.68 11.34 8.77
C GLU A 92 -2.87 10.41 7.56
N MET A 93 -2.32 9.19 7.61
CA MET A 93 -2.58 8.16 6.60
C MET A 93 -4.07 7.82 6.50
N ASN A 94 -4.76 7.70 7.64
CA ASN A 94 -6.20 7.44 7.66
C ASN A 94 -7.01 8.63 7.13
N THR A 95 -6.64 9.87 7.46
CA THR A 95 -7.26 11.09 6.92
C THR A 95 -7.13 11.17 5.40
N SER A 96 -5.99 10.75 4.85
CA SER A 96 -5.78 10.72 3.40
C SER A 96 -6.62 9.64 2.66
N SER A 97 -7.42 8.85 3.38
CA SER A 97 -8.41 7.93 2.78
C SER A 97 -9.78 8.55 2.50
N ALA A 98 -9.96 9.83 2.85
CA ALA A 98 -11.21 10.55 2.63
C ALA A 98 -11.60 10.53 1.13
N MET A 99 -12.90 10.39 0.86
CA MET A 99 -13.43 10.47 -0.50
C MET A 99 -13.57 11.94 -0.88
N VAL A 100 -12.59 12.47 -1.58
CA VAL A 100 -12.53 13.85 -2.06
C VAL A 100 -12.46 13.91 -3.58
N GLY A 101 -12.65 15.11 -4.15
CA GLY A 101 -12.56 15.33 -5.59
C GLY A 101 -11.10 15.42 -6.07
N PRO A 102 -10.85 15.24 -7.38
CA PRO A 102 -9.52 15.24 -7.98
C PRO A 102 -8.75 16.57 -7.87
N GLU A 103 -9.45 17.65 -7.51
CA GLU A 103 -8.89 18.97 -7.25
C GLU A 103 -8.36 19.15 -5.82
N VAL A 104 -8.65 18.20 -4.92
CA VAL A 104 -8.27 18.28 -3.51
C VAL A 104 -6.91 17.63 -3.30
N ASP A 105 -6.01 18.36 -2.66
CA ASP A 105 -4.71 17.84 -2.23
C ASP A 105 -4.84 17.10 -0.88
N GLU A 106 -4.76 15.76 -0.88
CA GLU A 106 -4.85 15.00 0.37
C GLU A 106 -3.61 15.14 1.28
N PHE A 107 -2.45 15.60 0.78
CA PHE A 107 -1.36 15.98 1.68
C PHE A 107 -1.80 17.14 2.56
N ALA A 108 -2.35 18.20 1.95
CA ALA A 108 -2.85 19.36 2.67
C ALA A 108 -4.02 18.98 3.61
N LEU A 109 -4.95 18.14 3.13
CA LEU A 109 -6.07 17.64 3.93
C LEU A 109 -5.60 16.88 5.19
N ALA A 110 -4.56 16.07 5.06
CA ALA A 110 -3.99 15.28 6.15
C ALA A 110 -2.97 16.06 7.01
N GLY A 111 -2.70 17.35 6.69
CA GLY A 111 -1.70 18.15 7.40
C GLY A 111 -0.27 17.65 7.20
N LEU A 112 0.01 17.08 6.03
CA LEU A 112 1.31 16.52 5.66
C LEU A 112 2.06 17.44 4.70
N GLU A 113 3.33 17.63 4.97
CA GLU A 113 4.23 18.34 4.05
C GLU A 113 4.73 17.38 2.95
N PRO A 114 4.63 17.75 1.67
CA PRO A 114 5.29 17.02 0.59
C PRO A 114 6.80 17.32 0.59
N ALA A 115 7.62 16.30 0.31
CA ALA A 115 9.05 16.46 0.04
C ALA A 115 9.37 16.01 -1.38
N ALA A 116 10.22 16.79 -2.07
CA ALA A 116 10.67 16.44 -3.41
C ALA A 116 11.37 15.08 -3.43
N SER A 117 11.03 14.29 -4.44
CA SER A 117 11.73 13.06 -4.81
C SER A 117 13.03 13.38 -5.57
N THR A 118 13.92 12.40 -5.68
CA THR A 118 15.24 12.57 -6.31
C THR A 118 15.26 12.16 -7.78
N VAL A 119 14.51 11.12 -8.16
CA VAL A 119 14.51 10.50 -9.49
C VAL A 119 13.18 10.70 -10.22
N VAL A 120 12.05 10.62 -9.52
CA VAL A 120 10.70 10.90 -10.06
C VAL A 120 10.22 12.30 -9.65
N LYS A 121 9.20 12.83 -10.33
CA LYS A 121 8.62 14.16 -10.07
C LYS A 121 7.61 14.15 -8.92
N VAL A 122 6.93 13.02 -8.72
CA VAL A 122 5.91 12.87 -7.67
C VAL A 122 6.58 13.00 -6.29
N PRO A 123 6.09 13.89 -5.39
CA PRO A 123 6.67 14.05 -4.08
C PRO A 123 6.33 12.88 -3.14
N ARG A 124 7.22 12.66 -2.16
CA ARG A 124 7.01 11.74 -1.03
C ARG A 124 6.45 12.48 0.18
N VAL A 125 5.92 11.75 1.16
CA VAL A 125 5.56 12.32 2.47
C VAL A 125 6.86 12.71 3.20
N ALA A 126 7.01 13.98 3.57
CA ALA A 126 8.26 14.49 4.14
C ALA A 126 8.69 13.74 5.42
N ARG A 127 7.71 13.42 6.27
CA ARG A 127 7.87 12.70 7.54
C ARG A 127 7.94 11.18 7.40
N ALA A 128 7.73 10.61 6.21
CA ALA A 128 7.82 9.17 6.03
C ALA A 128 9.27 8.68 6.21
N GLN A 129 9.46 7.68 7.07
CA GLN A 129 10.78 7.15 7.37
C GLN A 129 11.35 6.28 6.25
N VAL A 130 10.50 5.73 5.38
CA VAL A 130 10.90 5.02 4.16
C VAL A 130 9.98 5.46 3.03
N ALA A 131 10.55 5.66 1.84
CA ALA A 131 9.79 5.90 0.62
C ALA A 131 10.46 5.21 -0.58
N PHE A 132 9.65 4.69 -1.49
CA PHE A 132 10.10 4.14 -2.76
C PHE A 132 9.59 5.01 -3.90
N GLU A 133 10.51 5.54 -4.70
CA GLU A 133 10.18 6.21 -5.95
C GLU A 133 9.99 5.16 -7.03
N CYS A 134 8.87 5.24 -7.75
CA CYS A 134 8.45 4.21 -8.67
C CYS A 134 8.13 4.75 -10.05
N ARG A 135 8.50 3.97 -11.07
CA ARG A 135 8.00 4.15 -12.44
C ARG A 135 7.01 3.05 -12.77
N LEU A 136 5.89 3.42 -13.36
CA LEU A 136 4.85 2.50 -13.80
C LEU A 136 5.44 1.48 -14.77
N SER A 137 5.18 0.19 -14.51
CA SER A 137 5.50 -0.89 -15.44
C SER A 137 4.26 -1.39 -16.18
N GLN A 138 3.15 -1.59 -15.46
CA GLN A 138 1.90 -2.06 -16.05
C GLN A 138 0.69 -1.70 -15.19
N ILE A 139 -0.42 -1.42 -15.87
CA ILE A 139 -1.76 -1.37 -15.29
C ILE A 139 -2.56 -2.52 -15.90
N VAL A 140 -3.09 -3.39 -15.05
CA VAL A 140 -3.85 -4.57 -15.46
C VAL A 140 -5.25 -4.48 -14.88
N ARG A 141 -6.26 -4.40 -15.76
CA ARG A 141 -7.65 -4.59 -15.36
C ARG A 141 -7.87 -6.06 -15.00
N LEU A 142 -8.25 -6.33 -13.75
CA LEU A 142 -8.42 -7.70 -13.27
C LEU A 142 -9.68 -8.34 -13.86
N LYS A 143 -9.69 -9.67 -13.90
CA LYS A 143 -10.78 -10.47 -14.45
C LYS A 143 -11.21 -11.55 -13.48
N THR A 144 -12.46 -11.98 -13.58
CA THR A 144 -12.94 -13.22 -12.94
C THR A 144 -12.27 -14.43 -13.59
N ALA A 145 -12.39 -15.60 -12.94
CA ALA A 145 -11.94 -16.86 -13.53
C ALA A 145 -12.67 -17.23 -14.85
N ALA A 146 -13.88 -16.71 -15.06
CA ALA A 146 -14.64 -16.86 -16.30
C ALA A 146 -14.20 -15.88 -17.40
N GLY A 147 -13.31 -14.92 -17.08
CA GLY A 147 -12.78 -13.93 -18.02
C GLY A 147 -13.52 -12.59 -18.03
N ASP A 148 -14.53 -12.40 -17.18
CA ASP A 148 -15.27 -11.13 -17.08
C ASP A 148 -14.40 -10.05 -16.45
N GLU A 149 -14.47 -8.83 -16.96
CA GLU A 149 -13.70 -7.71 -16.42
C GLU A 149 -14.29 -7.22 -15.09
N LEU A 150 -13.41 -6.93 -14.15
CA LEU A 150 -13.75 -6.31 -12.88
C LEU A 150 -13.44 -4.82 -12.93
N ASP A 151 -14.16 -4.03 -12.14
CA ASP A 151 -13.76 -2.64 -11.85
C ASP A 151 -12.67 -2.61 -10.78
N GLN A 152 -11.54 -3.25 -11.10
CA GLN A 152 -10.42 -3.47 -10.21
C GLN A 152 -9.14 -3.43 -11.04
N TRP A 153 -8.22 -2.57 -10.63
CA TRP A 153 -7.04 -2.20 -11.41
C TRP A 153 -5.78 -2.48 -10.60
N LEU A 154 -4.99 -3.46 -11.04
CA LEU A 154 -3.67 -3.73 -10.48
C LEU A 154 -2.64 -2.81 -11.14
N VAL A 155 -2.03 -1.96 -10.34
CA VAL A 155 -0.95 -1.06 -10.75
C VAL A 155 0.37 -1.63 -10.23
N LEU A 156 1.31 -1.91 -11.13
CA LEU A 156 2.67 -2.34 -10.79
C LEU A 156 3.68 -1.27 -11.21
N GLY A 157 4.71 -1.09 -10.38
CA GLY A 157 5.82 -0.19 -10.69
C GLY A 157 7.16 -0.74 -10.23
N GLU A 158 8.19 -0.37 -10.98
CA GLU A 158 9.58 -0.61 -10.62
C GLU A 158 10.05 0.42 -9.61
N VAL A 159 10.65 -0.02 -8.50
CA VAL A 159 11.31 0.86 -7.53
C VAL A 159 12.63 1.33 -8.13
N VAL A 160 12.68 2.59 -8.55
CA VAL A 160 13.86 3.22 -9.18
C VAL A 160 14.74 3.97 -8.19
N ALA A 161 14.22 4.32 -7.02
CA ALA A 161 15.01 4.83 -5.89
C ALA A 161 14.34 4.50 -4.54
N ALA A 162 15.14 4.43 -3.48
CA ALA A 162 14.68 4.20 -2.12
C ALA A 162 15.27 5.23 -1.14
N HIS A 163 14.41 5.82 -0.33
CA HIS A 163 14.75 6.66 0.81
C HIS A 163 14.57 5.84 2.07
N ILE A 164 15.59 5.79 2.93
CA ILE A 164 15.53 5.09 4.21
C ILE A 164 16.10 6.03 5.27
N ASP A 165 15.34 6.29 6.33
CA ASP A 165 15.83 6.93 7.53
C ASP A 165 16.96 6.07 8.12
N LYS A 166 18.15 6.65 8.22
CA LYS A 166 19.36 5.96 8.68
C LYS A 166 19.21 5.36 10.08
N ARG A 167 18.30 5.87 10.92
CA ARG A 167 18.00 5.29 12.23
C ARG A 167 17.43 3.87 12.14
N LEU A 168 16.85 3.51 11.00
CA LEU A 168 16.32 2.18 10.71
C LEU A 168 17.41 1.21 10.23
N LEU A 169 18.65 1.67 10.03
CA LEU A 169 19.78 0.86 9.62
C LEU A 169 20.71 0.59 10.80
N LYS A 170 20.78 -0.66 11.23
CA LYS A 170 21.79 -1.12 12.20
C LYS A 170 22.86 -1.90 11.43
N ASP A 171 24.09 -1.39 11.43
CA ASP A 171 25.21 -1.98 10.68
C ASP A 171 24.90 -2.19 9.18
N GLY A 172 24.14 -1.26 8.59
CA GLY A 172 23.69 -1.33 7.20
C GLY A 172 22.49 -2.25 6.94
N ILE A 173 21.92 -2.87 7.98
CA ILE A 173 20.80 -3.80 7.89
C ILE A 173 19.51 -3.08 8.32
N TYR A 174 18.48 -3.13 7.46
CA TYR A 174 17.17 -2.59 7.76
C TYR A 174 16.49 -3.32 8.93
N GLN A 175 16.06 -2.56 9.93
CA GLN A 175 15.41 -3.04 11.14
C GLN A 175 13.90 -2.83 11.03
N THR A 176 13.16 -3.85 10.55
CA THR A 176 11.71 -3.74 10.26
C THR A 176 10.88 -3.18 11.41
N ALA A 177 11.08 -3.68 12.64
CA ALA A 177 10.31 -3.25 13.79
C ALA A 177 10.66 -1.84 14.29
N ALA A 178 11.84 -1.31 13.96
CA ALA A 178 12.26 0.02 14.41
C ALA A 178 11.41 1.14 13.78
N ALA A 179 10.86 0.90 12.59
CA ALA A 179 9.96 1.83 11.92
C ALA A 179 8.53 1.83 12.49
N ARG A 180 8.20 0.84 13.33
CA ARG A 180 6.84 0.60 13.84
C ARG A 180 5.78 0.67 12.72
N PRO A 181 5.96 -0.06 11.61
CA PRO A 181 5.04 0.02 10.48
C PRO A 181 3.66 -0.48 10.89
N ILE A 182 2.62 0.16 10.36
CA ILE A 182 1.24 -0.27 10.55
C ILE A 182 0.76 -1.09 9.36
N VAL A 183 -0.09 -2.05 9.66
CA VAL A 183 -0.66 -2.99 8.69
C VAL A 183 -2.17 -3.07 8.89
N ARG A 184 -2.92 -3.21 7.79
CA ARG A 184 -4.38 -3.23 7.83
C ARG A 184 -4.87 -4.62 8.27
N GLY A 185 -5.79 -4.63 9.24
CA GLY A 185 -6.46 -5.81 9.75
C GLY A 185 -7.72 -6.21 8.96
N GLY A 186 -8.55 -7.02 9.62
CA GLY A 186 -9.78 -7.57 9.06
C GLY A 186 -11.05 -6.77 9.38
N GLY A 187 -11.13 -6.19 10.58
CA GLY A 187 -12.28 -5.39 10.99
C GLY A 187 -12.35 -4.02 10.31
N PRO A 188 -13.47 -3.30 10.50
CA PRO A 188 -13.75 -2.03 9.83
C PRO A 188 -12.69 -0.96 10.11
N ALA A 189 -12.05 -1.00 11.28
CA ALA A 189 -11.04 -0.04 11.72
C ALA A 189 -9.77 -0.71 12.28
N ASP A 190 -9.58 -2.01 12.02
CA ASP A 190 -8.49 -2.74 12.64
C ASP A 190 -7.16 -2.41 11.96
N TYR A 191 -6.19 -2.00 12.77
CA TYR A 191 -4.79 -1.88 12.39
C TYR A 191 -3.93 -2.58 13.42
N PHE A 192 -2.88 -3.24 12.94
CA PHE A 192 -1.84 -3.77 13.81
C PHE A 192 -0.55 -2.99 13.61
N GLU A 193 0.27 -2.96 14.64
CA GLU A 193 1.58 -2.36 14.61
C GLU A 193 2.63 -3.46 14.73
N ILE A 194 3.63 -3.43 13.85
CA ILE A 194 4.75 -4.37 13.92
C ILE A 194 5.77 -3.85 14.93
N THR A 195 6.03 -4.66 15.96
CA THR A 195 6.98 -4.35 17.03
C THR A 195 7.99 -5.49 17.20
N GLU A 196 9.10 -5.20 17.88
CA GLU A 196 10.13 -6.22 18.16
C GLU A 196 9.57 -7.37 19.02
N ALA A 197 8.56 -7.10 19.86
CA ALA A 197 7.93 -8.12 20.69
C ALA A 197 7.22 -9.22 19.86
N ALA A 198 6.81 -8.92 18.63
CA ALA A 198 6.20 -9.89 17.72
C ALA A 198 7.23 -10.68 16.89
N LEU A 199 8.52 -10.34 16.96
CA LEU A 199 9.56 -10.98 16.17
C LEU A 199 9.93 -12.35 16.73
N PHE A 200 9.76 -13.38 15.91
CA PHE A 200 10.40 -14.68 16.09
C PHE A 200 11.25 -14.99 14.86
N ARG A 201 12.31 -15.78 15.03
CA ARG A 201 13.26 -16.10 13.96
C ARG A 201 13.11 -17.55 13.56
N MET A 202 12.90 -17.77 12.26
CA MET A 202 12.95 -19.08 11.63
C MET A 202 13.98 -19.04 10.52
N ARG A 203 14.82 -20.07 10.43
CA ARG A 203 15.74 -20.25 9.31
C ARG A 203 15.07 -21.15 8.28
N ARG A 204 15.26 -20.83 7.00
CA ARG A 204 14.88 -21.73 5.92
C ARG A 204 15.72 -23.01 6.09
N PRO A 205 15.09 -24.20 6.14
CA PRO A 205 15.83 -25.46 6.06
C PRO A 205 16.62 -25.54 4.75
N ASP A 206 17.76 -26.23 4.78
CA ASP A 206 18.55 -26.53 3.58
C ASP A 206 17.72 -27.28 2.51
#